data_AF-A0A7Y2GN28-F1
#
_entry.id   AF-A0A7Y2GN28-F1
#
_cell.length_a   1.000
_cell.length_b   1.000
_cell.length_c   1.000
_cell.angle_alpha   90.00
_cell.angle_beta   90.00
_cell.angle_gamma   90.00
#
_symmetry.space_group_name_H-M   'P 1'
#
loop_
_entity.id
_entity.type
_entity.pdbx_description
1 polymer ?
#
loop_
_entity_poly.entity_id
_entity_poly.type
_entity_poly.pdbx_seq_one_letter_code
_entity_poly.pdbx_strand_id
1 'polypeptide(L)'
;MDFFDKIDSHISDRLPVVVYRKPNEGSVKAILQKDDQLIQLNDYSETGFVFAPFDADHPVILLRNDEQIRFENYFSTNAKPSKHDVIEIQDDQKEFYIHLIEKAISTIKKDDFKKVVLSRRLKITWNTQPLEFFRKLLATYTNAFCYLWYHPKVGTWIGATPEILLTAQNRTLTTMSLAGTQTYSGNESPAWGNKELEEQELVTDFIMDALKDKVSNLNRTPTETIQAGNLM
;
A
#
# COMPACT_ATOMS: atom_id res chain seq x y z
N MET A 1 13.69 10.26 24.67
CA MET A 1 13.36 10.68 23.30
C MET A 1 11.99 10.09 23.00
N ASP A 2 11.04 10.91 22.53
CA ASP A 2 9.72 10.41 22.11
C ASP A 2 9.86 9.45 20.91
N PHE A 3 8.87 8.59 20.68
CA PHE A 3 8.89 7.63 19.57
C PHE A 3 9.04 8.35 18.22
N PHE A 4 8.29 9.44 18.00
CA PHE A 4 8.37 10.19 16.75
C PHE A 4 9.63 11.04 16.66
N ASP A 5 10.11 11.60 17.77
CA ASP A 5 11.41 12.31 17.82
C ASP A 5 12.56 11.39 17.35
N LYS A 6 12.54 10.11 17.78
CA LYS A 6 13.56 9.15 17.38
C LYS A 6 13.54 8.87 15.88
N ILE A 7 12.34 8.76 15.28
CA ILE A 7 12.20 8.59 13.83
C ILE A 7 12.67 9.84 13.09
N ASP A 8 12.30 11.02 13.55
CA ASP A 8 12.67 12.30 12.95
C ASP A 8 14.19 12.54 12.99
N SER A 9 14.83 12.20 14.11
CA SER A 9 16.30 12.21 14.23
C SER A 9 16.94 11.25 13.24
N HIS A 10 16.40 10.03 13.09
CA HIS A 10 16.96 9.03 12.19
C HIS A 10 16.90 9.48 10.71
N ILE A 11 15.79 10.10 10.31
CA ILE A 11 15.66 10.70 8.97
C ILE A 11 16.63 11.87 8.81
N SER A 12 16.76 12.73 9.83
CA SER A 12 17.69 13.87 9.83
C SER A 12 19.16 13.44 9.72
N ASP A 13 19.51 12.33 10.37
CA ASP A 13 20.83 11.69 10.32
C ASP A 13 21.06 10.93 9.00
N ARG A 14 20.09 10.96 8.07
CA ARG A 14 20.11 10.25 6.79
C ARG A 14 20.27 8.75 6.94
N LEU A 15 19.61 8.17 7.95
CA LEU A 15 19.61 6.73 8.19
C LEU A 15 18.28 6.09 7.76
N PRO A 16 18.29 4.86 7.20
CA PRO A 16 17.09 4.20 6.72
C PRO A 16 16.12 3.86 7.85
N VAL A 17 14.84 4.18 7.65
CA VAL A 17 13.77 3.84 8.61
C VAL A 17 12.51 3.44 7.87
N VAL A 18 11.80 2.48 8.43
CA VAL A 18 10.39 2.27 8.14
C VAL A 18 9.59 2.37 9.41
N VAL A 19 8.56 3.22 9.40
CA VAL A 19 7.55 3.30 10.45
C VAL A 19 6.21 2.89 9.85
N TYR A 20 5.48 2.00 10.52
CA TYR A 20 4.25 1.45 9.99
C TYR A 20 3.26 1.04 11.08
N ARG A 21 1.99 0.93 10.68
CA ARG A 21 0.88 0.38 11.47
C ARG A 21 0.11 -0.60 10.60
N LYS A 22 -0.14 -1.81 11.11
CA LYS A 22 -1.01 -2.77 10.43
C LYS A 22 -2.49 -2.36 10.59
N PRO A 23 -3.38 -2.81 9.68
CA PRO A 23 -4.82 -2.54 9.80
C PRO A 23 -5.35 -2.78 11.21
N ASN A 24 -6.09 -1.82 11.76
CA ASN A 24 -6.78 -1.90 13.06
C ASN A 24 -5.87 -2.09 14.30
N GLU A 25 -4.53 -2.06 14.17
CA GLU A 25 -3.64 -2.16 15.32
C GLU A 25 -3.58 -0.84 16.11
N GLY A 26 -3.67 -0.93 17.44
CA GLY A 26 -3.44 0.21 18.35
C GLY A 26 -1.96 0.55 18.59
N SER A 27 -1.04 -0.03 17.80
CA SER A 27 0.40 0.13 17.98
C SER A 27 1.07 0.56 16.68
N VAL A 28 2.00 1.51 16.75
CA VAL A 28 2.87 1.91 15.63
C VAL A 28 4.25 1.32 15.84
N LYS A 29 4.81 0.68 14.82
CA LYS A 29 6.12 0.01 14.85
C LYS A 29 7.10 0.79 13.99
N ALA A 30 8.38 0.80 14.37
CA ALA A 30 9.44 1.26 13.48
C ALA A 30 10.62 0.28 13.50
N ILE A 31 11.23 0.12 12.32
CA ILE A 31 12.48 -0.61 12.11
C ILE A 31 13.51 0.43 11.64
N LEU A 32 14.65 0.48 12.32
CA LEU A 32 15.73 1.44 12.10
C LEU A 32 16.99 0.67 11.70
N GLN A 33 17.69 1.17 10.68
CA GLN A 33 18.98 0.65 10.24
C GLN A 33 20.10 1.59 10.70
N LYS A 34 21.16 1.07 11.30
CA LYS A 34 22.22 1.88 11.96
C LYS A 34 23.22 2.50 10.98
N ASP A 35 23.15 2.13 9.71
CA ASP A 35 24.01 2.63 8.63
C ASP A 35 23.17 2.94 7.37
N ASP A 36 23.78 3.56 6.37
CA ASP A 36 23.12 3.93 5.11
C ASP A 36 23.28 2.88 3.99
N GLN A 37 23.70 1.65 4.33
CA GLN A 37 23.98 0.62 3.32
C GLN A 37 22.71 0.26 2.56
N LEU A 38 22.78 0.32 1.23
CA LEU A 38 21.70 -0.11 0.36
C LEU A 38 21.83 -1.62 0.13
N ILE A 39 21.13 -2.40 0.96
CA ILE A 39 21.21 -3.86 0.93
C ILE A 39 20.26 -4.39 -0.14
N GLN A 40 20.83 -5.08 -1.13
CA GLN A 40 20.05 -5.82 -2.12
C GLN A 40 19.73 -7.21 -1.57
N LEU A 41 18.46 -7.60 -1.68
CA LEU A 41 17.98 -8.89 -1.20
C LEU A 41 18.39 -9.98 -2.19
N ASN A 42 19.21 -10.94 -1.74
CA ASN A 42 19.62 -12.10 -2.55
C ASN A 42 18.61 -13.26 -2.43
N ASP A 43 18.10 -13.48 -1.22
CA ASP A 43 17.07 -14.46 -0.89
C ASP A 43 16.19 -13.95 0.26
N TYR A 44 15.16 -14.71 0.64
CA TYR A 44 14.20 -14.33 1.68
C TYR A 44 14.52 -14.93 3.07
N SER A 45 15.79 -15.29 3.34
CA SER A 45 16.20 -15.85 4.63
C SER A 45 16.42 -14.78 5.71
N GLU A 46 16.73 -13.56 5.29
CA GLU A 46 16.99 -12.42 6.18
C GLU A 46 15.71 -11.84 6.80
N THR A 47 15.86 -11.25 7.99
CA THR A 47 14.76 -10.55 8.68
C THR A 47 14.88 -9.04 8.52
N GLY A 48 13.84 -8.42 7.98
CA GLY A 48 13.76 -6.97 7.83
C GLY A 48 12.50 -6.51 7.10
N PHE A 49 12.56 -5.31 6.53
CA PHE A 49 11.48 -4.78 5.70
C PHE A 49 11.90 -4.76 4.24
N VAL A 50 11.15 -5.48 3.41
CA VAL A 50 11.44 -5.59 1.98
C VAL A 50 10.72 -4.49 1.21
N PHE A 51 11.46 -3.78 0.35
CA PHE A 51 10.94 -2.81 -0.61
C PHE A 51 11.24 -3.32 -2.02
N ALA A 52 10.21 -3.83 -2.69
CA ALA A 52 10.33 -4.48 -4.00
C ALA A 52 9.80 -3.56 -5.13
N PRO A 53 10.55 -3.39 -6.22
CA PRO A 53 10.09 -2.64 -7.39
C PRO A 53 9.01 -3.41 -8.16
N PHE A 54 8.23 -2.68 -8.97
CA PHE A 54 7.29 -3.30 -9.92
C PHE A 54 8.02 -4.04 -11.05
N ASP A 55 9.12 -3.45 -11.53
CA ASP A 55 9.97 -4.04 -12.56
C ASP A 55 10.97 -5.01 -11.94
N ALA A 56 10.90 -6.28 -12.36
CA ALA A 56 11.73 -7.36 -11.85
C ALA A 56 13.21 -7.23 -12.24
N ASP A 57 13.55 -6.38 -13.22
CA ASP A 57 14.94 -6.10 -13.59
C ASP A 57 15.66 -5.18 -12.58
N HIS A 58 14.90 -4.58 -11.65
CA HIS A 58 15.45 -3.72 -10.60
C HIS A 58 15.63 -4.51 -9.29
N PRO A 59 16.66 -4.19 -8.49
CA PRO A 59 16.95 -4.93 -7.27
C PRO A 59 15.87 -4.71 -6.21
N VAL A 60 15.51 -5.79 -5.52
CA VAL A 60 14.71 -5.74 -4.29
C VAL A 60 15.61 -5.25 -3.16
N ILE A 61 15.13 -4.28 -2.39
CA ILE A 61 15.88 -3.66 -1.30
C ILE A 61 15.42 -4.24 0.04
N LEU A 62 16.37 -4.57 0.91
CA LEU A 62 16.12 -4.92 2.31
C LEU A 62 16.51 -3.77 3.21
N LEU A 63 15.59 -3.31 4.06
CA LEU A 63 15.90 -2.48 5.21
C LEU A 63 16.14 -3.41 6.41
N ARG A 64 17.39 -3.44 6.91
CA ARG A 64 17.83 -4.37 7.96
C ARG A 64 17.23 -3.99 9.31
N ASN A 65 16.82 -4.99 10.08
CA ASN A 65 16.26 -4.80 11.41
C ASN A 65 17.35 -4.67 12.49
N ASP A 66 18.10 -3.56 12.48
CA ASP A 66 19.15 -3.31 13.50
C ASP A 66 18.58 -2.87 14.85
N GLU A 67 17.45 -2.18 14.81
CA GLU A 67 16.66 -1.83 15.97
C GLU A 67 15.17 -1.79 15.62
N GLN A 68 14.34 -2.33 16.52
CA GLN A 68 12.89 -2.23 16.43
C GLN A 68 12.34 -1.52 17.66
N ILE A 69 11.57 -0.46 17.42
CA ILE A 69 10.85 0.27 18.47
C ILE A 69 9.34 0.22 18.21
N ARG A 70 8.56 0.44 19.26
CA ARG A 70 7.11 0.41 19.20
C ARG A 70 6.51 1.48 20.09
N PHE A 71 5.46 2.11 19.59
CA PHE A 71 4.58 2.96 20.38
C PHE A 71 3.23 2.28 20.55
N GLU A 72 2.94 1.88 21.79
CA GLU A 72 1.68 1.26 22.19
C GLU A 72 0.61 2.30 22.48
N ASN A 73 -0.66 1.88 22.43
CA ASN A 73 -1.80 2.74 22.73
C ASN A 73 -1.81 4.01 21.85
N TYR A 74 -1.41 3.87 20.59
CA TYR A 74 -1.57 4.91 19.58
C TYR A 74 -3.06 5.03 19.24
N PHE A 75 -3.76 5.81 20.05
CA PHE A 75 -5.06 6.32 19.70
C PHE A 75 -4.84 7.61 18.95
N SER A 76 -5.42 7.73 17.75
CA SER A 76 -5.47 9.01 17.06
C SER A 76 -6.24 9.97 17.96
N THR A 77 -5.53 10.77 18.75
CA THR A 77 -6.13 11.79 19.60
C THR A 77 -6.58 12.91 18.70
N ASN A 78 -7.82 12.83 18.19
CA ASN A 78 -8.52 13.90 17.50
C ASN A 78 -7.61 14.69 16.54
N ALA A 79 -7.10 14.06 15.47
CA ALA A 79 -6.79 14.85 14.30
C ALA A 79 -8.14 15.41 13.82
N LYS A 80 -8.47 16.63 14.25
CA LYS A 80 -9.54 17.39 13.62
C LYS A 80 -9.24 17.32 12.12
N PRO A 81 -10.23 17.02 11.25
CA PRO A 81 -10.01 17.19 9.82
C PRO A 81 -9.45 18.59 9.63
N SER A 82 -8.17 18.68 9.24
CA SER A 82 -7.62 19.98 8.89
C SER A 82 -8.48 20.49 7.75
N LYS A 83 -8.70 21.81 7.67
CA LYS A 83 -9.29 22.40 6.48
C LYS A 83 -8.60 21.75 5.28
N HIS A 84 -9.38 21.20 4.35
CA HIS A 84 -8.81 20.67 3.13
C HIS A 84 -8.09 21.84 2.47
N ASP A 85 -6.77 21.83 2.53
CA ASP A 85 -5.99 22.72 1.69
C ASP A 85 -6.38 22.35 0.27
N VAL A 86 -6.94 23.31 -0.46
CA VAL A 86 -7.25 23.11 -1.88
C VAL A 86 -5.91 23.07 -2.58
N ILE A 87 -5.41 21.85 -2.79
CA ILE A 87 -4.22 21.63 -3.60
C ILE A 87 -4.68 21.73 -5.05
N GLU A 88 -4.13 22.69 -5.79
CA GLU A 88 -4.31 22.72 -7.23
C GLU A 88 -3.57 21.51 -7.83
N ILE A 89 -4.33 20.52 -8.28
CA ILE A 89 -3.79 19.34 -8.95
C ILE A 89 -3.66 19.70 -10.43
N GLN A 90 -2.42 19.92 -10.88
CA GLN A 90 -2.12 19.98 -12.30
C GLN A 90 -2.03 18.55 -12.84
N ASP A 91 -3.10 18.10 -13.48
CA ASP A 91 -3.18 16.77 -14.07
C ASP A 91 -2.67 16.79 -15.53
N ASP A 92 -1.35 16.72 -15.68
CA ASP A 92 -0.67 16.69 -16.98
C ASP A 92 -0.73 15.31 -17.69
N GLN A 93 -1.35 14.31 -17.06
CA GLN A 93 -1.44 12.93 -17.57
C GLN A 93 -2.84 12.57 -18.06
N LYS A 94 -3.84 13.46 -17.94
CA LYS A 94 -5.24 13.14 -18.22
C LYS A 94 -5.46 12.67 -19.66
N GLU A 95 -5.06 13.48 -20.64
CA GLU A 95 -5.26 13.16 -22.06
C GLU A 95 -4.49 11.89 -22.43
N PHE A 96 -3.24 11.75 -21.97
CA PHE A 96 -2.45 10.53 -22.16
C PHE A 96 -3.18 9.29 -21.62
N TYR A 97 -3.75 9.39 -20.41
CA TYR A 97 -4.43 8.27 -19.78
C TYR A 97 -5.72 7.87 -20.50
N ILE A 98 -6.47 8.84 -21.03
CA ILE A 98 -7.66 8.56 -21.86
C ILE A 98 -7.27 7.74 -23.10
N HIS A 99 -6.22 8.16 -23.83
CA HIS A 99 -5.75 7.41 -25.00
C HIS A 99 -5.25 6.00 -24.63
N LEU A 100 -4.61 5.84 -23.47
CA LEU A 100 -4.16 4.54 -22.98
C LEU A 100 -5.34 3.61 -22.66
N ILE A 101 -6.42 4.13 -22.06
CA ILE A 101 -7.67 3.40 -21.83
C ILE A 101 -8.32 2.98 -23.15
N GLU A 102 -8.44 3.89 -24.11
CA GLU A 102 -9.03 3.58 -25.42
C GLU A 102 -8.27 2.47 -26.13
N LYS A 103 -6.94 2.52 -26.10
CA LYS A 103 -6.07 1.46 -26.62
C LYS A 103 -6.33 0.14 -25.92
N ALA A 104 -6.35 0.12 -24.58
CA ALA A 104 -6.63 -1.10 -23.81
C ALA A 104 -7.99 -1.71 -24.15
N ILE A 105 -9.05 -0.89 -24.23
CA ILE A 105 -10.39 -1.36 -24.64
C ILE A 105 -10.35 -1.95 -26.05
N SER A 106 -9.66 -1.31 -26.99
CA SER A 106 -9.55 -1.81 -28.36
C SER A 106 -8.81 -3.16 -28.43
N THR A 107 -7.82 -3.37 -27.56
CA THR A 107 -7.03 -4.60 -27.49
C THR A 107 -7.81 -5.73 -26.81
N ILE A 108 -8.56 -5.43 -25.73
CA ILE A 108 -9.46 -6.40 -25.07
C ILE A 108 -10.51 -6.92 -26.07
N LYS A 109 -11.05 -6.04 -26.93
CA LYS A 109 -12.03 -6.42 -27.97
C LYS A 109 -11.44 -7.34 -29.05
N LYS A 110 -10.11 -7.40 -29.21
CA LYS A 110 -9.42 -8.32 -30.12
C LYS A 110 -9.11 -9.67 -29.47
N ASP A 111 -9.45 -9.82 -28.19
CA ASP A 111 -9.23 -11.00 -27.36
C ASP A 111 -7.76 -11.30 -27.03
N ASP A 112 -6.88 -10.30 -27.11
CA ASP A 112 -5.46 -10.45 -26.75
C ASP A 112 -5.25 -10.64 -25.24
N PHE A 113 -6.11 -10.04 -24.40
CA PHE A 113 -6.17 -10.26 -22.95
C PHE A 113 -7.55 -9.83 -22.39
N LYS A 114 -7.89 -10.31 -21.18
CA LYS A 114 -9.20 -10.05 -20.53
C LYS A 114 -9.25 -8.80 -19.64
N LYS A 115 -8.16 -8.49 -18.93
CA LYS A 115 -8.05 -7.32 -18.03
C LYS A 115 -6.62 -6.75 -18.07
N VAL A 116 -6.52 -5.43 -17.94
CA VAL A 116 -5.25 -4.73 -17.69
C VAL A 116 -5.46 -3.64 -16.66
N VAL A 117 -4.52 -3.48 -15.75
CA VAL A 117 -4.50 -2.35 -14.80
C VAL A 117 -3.56 -1.30 -15.37
N LEU A 118 -4.09 -0.13 -15.69
CA LEU A 118 -3.32 1.02 -16.15
C LEU A 118 -3.15 2.00 -15.00
N SER A 119 -2.02 2.69 -14.97
CA SER A 119 -1.76 3.72 -13.97
C SER A 119 -1.35 5.03 -14.63
N ARG A 120 -1.55 6.11 -13.89
CA ARG A 120 -1.02 7.45 -14.20
C ARG A 120 -0.54 8.07 -12.90
N ARG A 121 0.40 9.01 -13.00
CA ARG A 121 0.87 9.76 -11.84
C ARG A 121 0.16 11.10 -11.74
N LEU A 122 0.04 11.59 -10.50
CA LEU A 122 -0.24 12.99 -10.21
C LEU A 122 1.01 13.57 -9.56
N LYS A 123 1.43 14.77 -10.00
CA LYS A 123 2.55 15.48 -9.40
C LYS A 123 2.03 16.71 -8.68
N ILE A 124 2.32 16.79 -7.38
CA ILE A 124 1.93 17.92 -6.54
C ILE A 124 3.17 18.50 -5.86
N THR A 125 3.21 19.82 -5.73
CA THR A 125 4.18 20.49 -4.86
C THR A 125 3.67 20.41 -3.44
N TRP A 126 4.51 19.95 -2.52
CA TRP A 126 4.11 19.66 -1.15
C TRP A 126 5.16 20.17 -0.17
N ASN A 127 4.72 20.90 0.85
CA ASN A 127 5.61 21.58 1.81
C ASN A 127 5.57 20.95 3.22
N THR A 128 4.70 19.98 3.47
CA THR A 128 4.61 19.32 4.78
C THR A 128 5.67 18.24 4.92
N GLN A 129 6.30 18.16 6.09
CA GLN A 129 7.31 17.16 6.39
C GLN A 129 6.73 15.74 6.29
N PRO A 130 7.50 14.75 5.75
CA PRO A 130 7.05 13.36 5.61
C PRO A 130 6.41 12.76 6.87
N LEU A 131 7.04 12.96 8.03
CA LEU A 131 6.56 12.40 9.29
C LEU A 131 5.24 13.02 9.76
N GLU A 132 5.04 14.32 9.52
CA GLU A 132 3.77 15.00 9.80
C GLU A 132 2.66 14.46 8.89
N PHE A 133 2.94 14.24 7.60
CA PHE A 133 1.99 13.65 6.67
C PHE A 133 1.62 12.20 7.06
N PHE A 134 2.62 11.41 7.46
CA PHE A 134 2.38 10.04 7.96
C PHE A 134 1.46 10.02 9.20
N ARG A 135 1.63 10.95 10.14
CA ARG A 135 0.73 11.08 11.30
C ARG A 135 -0.72 11.40 10.87
N LYS A 136 -0.91 12.21 9.83
CA LYS A 136 -2.24 12.45 9.24
C LYS A 136 -2.82 11.16 8.64
N LEU A 137 -2.03 10.38 7.89
CA LEU A 137 -2.47 9.08 7.37
C LEU A 137 -2.90 8.11 8.47
N LEU A 138 -2.11 8.01 9.56
CA LEU A 138 -2.45 7.16 10.70
C LEU A 138 -3.80 7.56 11.30
N ALA A 139 -4.07 8.85 11.40
CA ALA A 139 -5.34 9.34 11.93
C ALA A 139 -6.53 9.10 11.00
N THR A 140 -6.32 9.19 9.67
CA THR A 140 -7.39 9.09 8.67
C THR A 140 -7.74 7.65 8.30
N TYR A 141 -6.76 6.75 8.16
CA TYR A 141 -6.95 5.40 7.60
C TYR A 141 -6.70 4.28 8.61
N THR A 142 -7.54 4.16 9.63
CA THR A 142 -7.39 3.21 10.75
C THR A 142 -7.38 1.74 10.31
N ASN A 143 -8.10 1.41 9.25
CA ASN A 143 -8.23 0.06 8.70
C ASN A 143 -7.23 -0.26 7.57
N ALA A 144 -6.28 0.63 7.27
CA ALA A 144 -5.26 0.41 6.25
C ALA A 144 -3.89 0.10 6.86
N PHE A 145 -3.05 -0.61 6.11
CA PHE A 145 -1.61 -0.65 6.36
C PHE A 145 -1.02 0.71 6.01
N CYS A 146 -0.68 1.49 7.04
CA CYS A 146 -0.06 2.79 6.88
C CYS A 146 1.45 2.65 7.07
N TYR A 147 2.25 3.21 6.17
CA TYR A 147 3.71 3.21 6.30
C TYR A 147 4.33 4.52 5.82
N LEU A 148 5.47 4.86 6.42
CA LEU A 148 6.50 5.75 5.88
C LEU A 148 7.78 4.95 5.85
N TRP A 149 8.37 4.85 4.66
CA TRP A 149 9.64 4.21 4.39
C TRP A 149 10.61 5.27 3.86
N TYR A 150 11.84 5.29 4.37
CA TYR A 150 12.89 6.21 3.96
C TYR A 150 14.22 5.48 3.83
N HIS A 151 14.94 5.77 2.76
CA HIS A 151 16.34 5.44 2.60
C HIS A 151 17.06 6.57 1.85
N PRO A 152 18.21 7.08 2.31
CA PRO A 152 18.87 8.26 1.73
C PRO A 152 19.25 8.11 0.25
N LYS A 153 19.57 6.87 -0.18
CA LYS A 153 19.96 6.53 -1.56
C LYS A 153 18.77 6.21 -2.49
N VAL A 154 17.54 6.19 -1.98
CA VAL A 154 16.33 5.77 -2.73
C VAL A 154 15.25 6.84 -2.69
N GLY A 155 15.01 7.42 -1.52
CA GLY A 155 13.98 8.43 -1.29
C GLY A 155 12.99 8.03 -0.20
N THR A 156 11.85 8.70 -0.20
CA THR A 156 10.78 8.53 0.77
C THR A 156 9.52 8.01 0.10
N TRP A 157 8.93 6.97 0.67
CA TRP A 157 7.66 6.38 0.25
C TRP A 157 6.69 6.41 1.41
N ILE A 158 5.48 6.90 1.17
CA ILE A 158 4.45 6.98 2.19
C ILE A 158 3.15 6.48 1.57
N GLY A 159 2.45 5.59 2.26
CA GLY A 159 1.22 5.03 1.75
C GLY A 159 0.28 4.53 2.84
N ALA A 160 -0.99 4.41 2.47
CA ALA A 160 -2.03 3.73 3.23
C ALA A 160 -2.72 2.77 2.25
N THR A 161 -2.46 1.47 2.37
CA THR A 161 -3.07 0.45 1.50
C THR A 161 -4.03 -0.44 2.31
N PRO A 162 -5.26 -0.67 1.82
CA PRO A 162 -6.16 -1.67 2.39
C PRO A 162 -5.78 -3.10 1.95
N GLU A 163 -4.98 -3.23 0.89
CA GLU A 163 -4.69 -4.51 0.25
C GLU A 163 -3.44 -5.17 0.82
N ILE A 164 -3.57 -6.46 1.12
CA ILE A 164 -2.48 -7.33 1.56
C ILE A 164 -2.05 -8.17 0.37
N LEU A 165 -0.76 -8.09 0.01
CA LEU A 165 -0.19 -8.98 -0.99
C LEU A 165 -0.23 -10.45 -0.52
N LEU A 166 0.35 -10.73 0.64
CA LEU A 166 0.40 -12.05 1.24
C LEU A 166 0.76 -11.94 2.73
N THR A 167 0.14 -12.76 3.57
CA THR A 167 0.63 -13.07 4.91
C THR A 167 0.98 -14.56 4.98
N ALA A 168 2.09 -14.87 5.63
CA ALA A 168 2.54 -16.22 5.86
C ALA A 168 2.77 -16.42 7.36
N GLN A 169 2.09 -17.40 7.95
CA GLN A 169 2.32 -17.79 9.33
C GLN A 169 2.39 -19.32 9.41
N ASN A 170 3.53 -19.84 9.89
CA ASN A 170 3.83 -21.26 9.88
C ASN A 170 3.71 -21.85 8.46
N ARG A 171 2.69 -22.68 8.21
CA ARG A 171 2.40 -23.31 6.92
C ARG A 171 1.10 -22.80 6.30
N THR A 172 0.58 -21.68 6.80
CA THR A 172 -0.65 -21.05 6.32
C THR A 172 -0.31 -19.76 5.58
N LEU A 173 -0.84 -19.65 4.37
CA LEU A 173 -0.78 -18.46 3.53
C LEU A 173 -2.17 -17.85 3.43
N THR A 174 -2.26 -16.54 3.61
CA THR A 174 -3.50 -15.78 3.40
C THR A 174 -3.21 -14.58 2.51
N THR A 175 -4.00 -14.39 1.47
CA THR A 175 -3.99 -13.23 0.57
C THR A 175 -5.43 -12.75 0.38
N MET A 176 -5.63 -11.69 -0.38
CA MET A 176 -6.96 -11.15 -0.70
C MET A 176 -7.04 -10.76 -2.18
N SER A 177 -8.25 -10.80 -2.72
CA SER A 177 -8.59 -10.35 -4.06
C SER A 177 -9.43 -9.07 -3.97
N LEU A 178 -8.76 -7.92 -3.85
CA LEU A 178 -9.43 -6.63 -3.71
C LEU A 178 -9.67 -6.00 -5.09
N ALA A 179 -10.91 -6.08 -5.59
CA ALA A 179 -11.30 -5.48 -6.87
C ALA A 179 -12.80 -5.24 -6.93
N GLY A 180 -13.21 -4.36 -7.85
CA GLY A 180 -14.53 -3.73 -7.82
C GLY A 180 -14.48 -2.52 -6.89
N THR A 181 -14.85 -1.34 -7.39
CA THR A 181 -14.76 -0.10 -6.61
C THR A 181 -15.98 0.77 -6.86
N GLN A 182 -16.60 1.24 -5.79
CA GLN A 182 -17.68 2.21 -5.80
C GLN A 182 -17.38 3.38 -4.85
N THR A 183 -17.98 4.54 -5.13
CA THR A 183 -17.89 5.68 -4.22
C THR A 183 -18.67 5.39 -2.94
N TYR A 184 -18.06 5.63 -1.78
CA TYR A 184 -18.75 5.56 -0.49
C TYR A 184 -19.76 6.71 -0.37
N SER A 185 -21.04 6.38 -0.28
CA SER A 185 -22.14 7.34 -0.14
C SER A 185 -22.80 7.32 1.25
N GLY A 186 -22.14 6.72 2.25
CA GLY A 186 -22.65 6.63 3.62
C GLY A 186 -23.50 5.41 3.92
N ASN A 187 -23.59 4.45 2.99
CA ASN A 187 -24.32 3.19 3.16
C ASN A 187 -23.33 2.02 3.21
N GLU A 188 -23.41 1.18 4.25
CA GLU A 188 -22.52 0.03 4.48
C GLU A 188 -22.86 -1.19 3.60
N SER A 189 -23.96 -1.13 2.84
CA SER A 189 -24.37 -2.18 1.90
C SER A 189 -24.58 -1.62 0.50
N PRO A 190 -23.50 -1.41 -0.28
CA PRO A 190 -23.61 -0.96 -1.67
C PRO A 190 -24.30 -2.00 -2.53
N ALA A 191 -25.06 -1.54 -3.53
CA ALA A 191 -25.61 -2.40 -4.57
C ALA A 191 -24.51 -2.67 -5.61
N TRP A 192 -23.90 -3.85 -5.55
CA TRP A 192 -22.88 -4.26 -6.51
C TRP A 192 -23.48 -4.59 -7.87
N GLY A 193 -22.92 -3.97 -8.92
CA GLY A 193 -23.29 -4.25 -10.31
C GLY A 193 -22.53 -5.47 -10.85
N ASN A 194 -23.03 -6.03 -11.96
CA ASN A 194 -22.39 -7.18 -12.62
C ASN A 194 -20.93 -6.90 -13.01
N LYS A 195 -20.63 -5.67 -13.45
CA LYS A 195 -19.28 -5.27 -13.84
C LYS A 195 -18.30 -5.36 -12.67
N GLU A 196 -18.67 -4.81 -11.51
CA GLU A 196 -17.81 -4.84 -10.32
C GLU A 196 -17.61 -6.27 -9.81
N LEU A 197 -18.67 -7.09 -9.85
CA LEU A 197 -18.60 -8.51 -9.48
C LEU A 197 -17.72 -9.33 -10.45
N GLU A 198 -17.86 -9.12 -11.76
CA GLU A 198 -17.00 -9.74 -12.78
C GLU A 198 -15.55 -9.33 -12.61
N GLU A 199 -15.28 -8.06 -12.29
CA GLU A 199 -13.93 -7.57 -12.04
C GLU A 199 -13.29 -8.23 -10.80
N GLN A 200 -14.09 -8.40 -9.74
CA GLN A 200 -13.68 -9.08 -8.50
C GLN A 200 -13.39 -10.57 -8.76
N GLU A 201 -14.24 -11.24 -9.54
CA GLU A 201 -14.06 -12.65 -9.92
C GLU A 201 -12.79 -12.86 -10.74
N LEU A 202 -12.53 -12.01 -11.75
CA LEU A 202 -11.32 -12.10 -12.58
C LEU A 202 -10.02 -12.03 -11.76
N VAL A 203 -9.98 -11.18 -10.73
CA VAL A 203 -8.81 -11.09 -9.84
C VAL A 203 -8.72 -12.31 -8.93
N THR A 204 -9.87 -12.80 -8.45
CA THR A 204 -9.93 -14.00 -7.62
C THR A 204 -9.41 -15.22 -8.38
N ASP A 205 -9.90 -15.44 -9.60
CA ASP A 205 -9.48 -16.54 -10.46
C ASP A 205 -7.99 -16.49 -10.77
N PHE A 206 -7.46 -15.30 -11.08
CA PHE A 206 -6.03 -15.10 -11.30
C PHE A 206 -5.19 -15.53 -10.09
N ILE A 207 -5.58 -15.12 -8.88
CA ILE A 207 -4.87 -15.49 -7.64
C ILE A 207 -4.98 -16.99 -7.37
N MET A 208 -6.17 -17.57 -7.55
CA MET A 208 -6.40 -19.00 -7.38
C MET A 208 -5.52 -19.81 -8.33
N ASP A 209 -5.47 -19.44 -9.61
CA ASP A 209 -4.62 -20.07 -10.61
C ASP A 209 -3.12 -19.89 -10.32
N ALA A 210 -2.71 -18.73 -9.81
CA ALA A 210 -1.31 -18.48 -9.45
C ALA A 210 -0.83 -19.31 -8.26
N LEU A 211 -1.75 -19.82 -7.43
CA LEU A 211 -1.47 -20.55 -6.19
C LEU A 211 -1.80 -22.06 -6.24
N LYS A 212 -2.67 -22.53 -7.16
CA LYS A 212 -3.22 -23.90 -7.17
C LYS A 212 -2.18 -25.02 -7.06
N ASP A 213 -1.00 -24.86 -7.67
CA ASP A 213 0.07 -25.86 -7.67
C ASP A 213 1.20 -25.55 -6.67
N LYS A 214 1.03 -24.51 -5.85
CA LYS A 214 2.02 -24.03 -4.87
C LYS A 214 1.62 -24.30 -3.43
N VAL A 215 0.37 -24.70 -3.19
CA VAL A 215 -0.17 -24.96 -1.85
C VAL A 215 -0.90 -26.30 -1.82
N SER A 216 -0.90 -26.97 -0.67
CA SER A 216 -1.58 -28.26 -0.52
C SER A 216 -3.11 -28.13 -0.43
N ASN A 217 -3.60 -27.01 0.11
CA ASN A 217 -5.01 -26.71 0.26
C ASN A 217 -5.23 -25.25 -0.15
N LEU A 218 -6.18 -25.02 -1.07
CA LEU A 218 -6.55 -23.69 -1.54
C LEU A 218 -8.05 -23.50 -1.32
N ASN A 219 -8.41 -22.53 -0.48
CA ASN A 219 -9.80 -22.24 -0.13
C ASN A 219 -10.10 -20.77 -0.40
N ARG A 220 -11.26 -20.52 -1.00
CA ARG A 220 -11.84 -19.18 -1.21
C ARG A 220 -12.91 -18.92 -0.15
N THR A 221 -12.88 -17.75 0.48
CA THR A 221 -13.94 -17.26 1.37
C THR A 221 -15.01 -16.47 0.59
N PRO A 222 -16.22 -16.29 1.13
CA PRO A 222 -17.21 -15.40 0.52
C PRO A 222 -16.67 -13.98 0.31
N THR A 223 -17.10 -13.33 -0.78
CA THR A 223 -16.76 -11.94 -1.06
C THR A 223 -17.35 -11.01 0.00
N GLU A 224 -16.55 -10.04 0.45
CA GLU A 224 -16.92 -9.05 1.45
C GLU A 224 -16.67 -7.63 0.93
N THR A 225 -17.35 -6.64 1.52
CA THR A 225 -17.16 -5.21 1.19
C THR A 225 -16.18 -4.59 2.16
N ILE A 226 -15.17 -3.88 1.63
CA ILE A 226 -14.15 -3.20 2.43
C ILE A 226 -14.17 -1.72 2.09
N GLN A 227 -14.49 -0.87 3.06
CA GLN A 227 -14.37 0.57 2.89
C GLN A 227 -12.89 1.00 2.93
N ALA A 228 -12.42 1.68 1.88
CA ALA A 228 -11.08 2.27 1.79
C ALA A 228 -11.20 3.79 1.60
N GLY A 229 -11.25 4.53 2.71
CA GLY A 229 -11.46 5.97 2.68
C GLY A 229 -12.86 6.33 2.16
N ASN A 230 -12.91 7.05 1.04
CA ASN A 230 -14.17 7.47 0.38
C ASN A 230 -14.63 6.48 -0.69
N LEU A 231 -14.05 5.28 -0.73
CA LEU A 231 -14.38 4.21 -1.66
C LEU A 231 -14.79 2.96 -0.88
N MET A 232 -15.54 2.07 -1.53
CA MET A 232 -15.87 0.72 -1.09
C MET A 232 -15.63 -0.27 -2.23
#